data_AF-K0NWE7-F1
#
_entry.id   AF-K0NWE7-F1
#
_cell.length_a   1.000
_cell.length_b   1.000
_cell.length_c   1.000
_cell.angle_alpha   90.00
_cell.angle_beta   90.00
_cell.angle_gamma   90.00
#
_symmetry.space_group_name_H-M   'P 1'
#
loop_
_entity.id
_entity.type
_entity.pdbx_description
1 polymer ?
#
loop_
_entity_poly.entity_id
_entity_poly.type
_entity_poly.pdbx_seq_one_letter_code
_entity_poly.pdbx_strand_id
1 'polypeptide(L)'
;MKIRAVFLLVLAELGLAFSLLKPVPVYADQPDQQSSSQQNNQQTNTQQNTDQQSNQQNNSQPNNQQNSDQNQQNNQNNGQNSNNNSGQNNQQIPDGWKIVGKKRYYYINQKKLTGWQDLEGQRYYFAADGHMAQGVTKIGKSSYLFSRAGLLQVGLKKYGKYWYLASNTGKLLTGRQKVSSKSYGYFSTKNYRRSFKSVKTKKTYYWISKKSGNITGMRLEAKVIGQRPLVTGCEITAAAMMLNYAGKKISKYQAAAATPRNSNPNLGFVGNPYSWTGTWIAPLGLGLMVRKFLGQFKNMSGSSLSTLKKQVWKHHPVVVWVSWVDHFPNHALLLTGYSGSKIYYNDPWTGKKAAMSAKNFWYHYSTLKWLSGSKRALSY
;
A
#
# COMPACT_ATOMS: atom_id res chain seq x y z
N MET A 1 -76.57 -24.92 -17.74
CA MET A 1 -76.69 -23.45 -17.76
C MET A 1 -75.52 -22.89 -18.57
N LYS A 2 -75.81 -22.31 -19.76
CA LYS A 2 -75.05 -21.40 -20.68
C LYS A 2 -73.49 -21.53 -20.74
N ILE A 3 -72.81 -22.01 -21.80
CA ILE A 3 -72.69 -21.65 -23.25
C ILE A 3 -71.56 -20.62 -23.58
N ARG A 4 -70.60 -21.07 -24.44
CA ARG A 4 -69.66 -20.39 -25.41
C ARG A 4 -68.53 -19.50 -24.86
N ALA A 5 -67.23 -19.74 -25.15
CA ALA A 5 -66.46 -19.79 -26.42
C ALA A 5 -66.27 -18.43 -27.11
N VAL A 6 -65.02 -18.14 -27.56
CA VAL A 6 -64.48 -17.17 -28.56
C VAL A 6 -63.14 -16.58 -28.02
N PHE A 7 -61.94 -17.03 -28.44
CA PHE A 7 -61.15 -16.70 -29.65
C PHE A 7 -60.92 -15.20 -29.89
N LEU A 8 -59.66 -14.71 -29.85
CA LEU A 8 -59.06 -13.92 -30.94
C LEU A 8 -57.61 -13.51 -30.65
N LEU A 9 -56.76 -13.86 -31.61
CA LEU A 9 -55.36 -13.54 -31.81
C LEU A 9 -55.34 -12.48 -32.91
N VAL A 10 -54.71 -11.32 -32.71
CA VAL A 10 -54.45 -10.36 -33.80
C VAL A 10 -53.01 -9.85 -33.67
N LEU A 11 -52.18 -10.35 -34.58
CA LEU A 11 -50.98 -9.70 -35.09
C LEU A 11 -51.42 -8.78 -36.25
N ALA A 12 -50.92 -7.55 -36.28
CA ALA A 12 -50.82 -6.76 -37.51
C ALA A 12 -49.59 -5.85 -37.43
N GLU A 13 -48.80 -5.91 -38.49
CA GLU A 13 -47.51 -5.30 -38.71
C GLU A 13 -47.61 -3.78 -38.94
N LEU A 14 -46.53 -3.07 -38.63
CA LEU A 14 -46.09 -1.90 -39.39
C LEU A 14 -44.57 -1.93 -39.46
N GLY A 15 -44.05 -2.36 -40.60
CA GLY A 15 -42.69 -2.04 -41.01
C GLY A 15 -42.62 -0.62 -41.55
N LEU A 16 -41.51 0.07 -41.27
CA LEU A 16 -40.84 0.89 -42.27
C LEU A 16 -39.37 1.11 -41.87
N ALA A 17 -38.58 1.20 -42.93
CA ALA A 17 -37.18 0.85 -43.04
C ALA A 17 -36.19 2.00 -42.76
N PHE A 18 -34.96 1.57 -42.49
CA PHE A 18 -33.68 2.17 -42.91
C PHE A 18 -33.14 3.45 -42.22
N SER A 19 -32.08 3.26 -41.43
CA SER A 19 -30.80 3.92 -41.74
C SER A 19 -29.62 3.11 -41.21
N LEU A 20 -28.78 2.66 -42.13
CA LEU A 20 -27.50 1.99 -41.93
C LEU A 20 -26.54 2.87 -41.11
N LEU A 21 -26.21 2.46 -39.88
CA LEU A 21 -25.00 2.92 -39.21
C LEU A 21 -23.93 1.83 -39.36
N LYS A 22 -22.96 2.14 -40.21
CA LYS A 22 -21.75 1.35 -40.46
C LYS A 22 -21.00 1.11 -39.14
N PRO A 23 -20.34 -0.05 -38.97
CA PRO A 23 -19.56 -0.33 -37.76
C PRO A 23 -18.41 0.68 -37.64
N VAL A 24 -18.32 1.32 -36.47
CA VAL A 24 -17.16 2.14 -36.09
C VAL A 24 -15.95 1.20 -35.97
N PRO A 25 -14.83 1.49 -36.66
CA PRO A 25 -13.65 0.64 -36.57
C PRO A 25 -13.09 0.66 -35.15
N VAL A 26 -13.05 -0.52 -34.54
CA VAL A 26 -12.22 -0.81 -33.38
C VAL A 26 -10.78 -0.64 -33.83
N TYR A 27 -10.09 0.37 -33.29
CA TYR A 27 -8.67 0.53 -33.49
C TYR A 27 -7.97 -0.66 -32.80
N ALA A 28 -7.43 -1.55 -33.62
CA ALA A 28 -6.60 -2.64 -33.19
C ALA A 28 -5.26 -2.07 -32.69
N ASP A 29 -5.03 -2.12 -31.39
CA ASP A 29 -3.67 -2.07 -30.87
C ASP A 29 -2.97 -3.39 -31.25
N GLN A 30 -1.88 -3.24 -31.98
CA GLN A 30 -0.95 -4.29 -32.36
C GLN A 30 -0.36 -5.00 -31.12
N PRO A 31 0.01 -6.27 -31.26
CA PRO A 31 0.36 -7.15 -30.15
C PRO A 31 1.74 -6.84 -29.54
N ASP A 32 1.78 -6.76 -28.22
CA ASP A 32 3.02 -6.88 -27.44
C ASP A 32 3.69 -8.23 -27.72
N GLN A 33 4.95 -8.16 -28.13
CA GLN A 33 5.78 -9.30 -28.43
C GLN A 33 5.98 -10.20 -27.20
N GLN A 34 5.72 -11.48 -27.41
CA GLN A 34 6.17 -12.58 -26.57
C GLN A 34 7.70 -12.57 -26.47
N SER A 35 8.22 -12.44 -25.26
CA SER A 35 9.52 -12.98 -24.89
C SER A 35 9.29 -14.30 -24.16
N SER A 36 9.58 -15.37 -24.88
CA SER A 36 9.71 -16.74 -24.42
C SER A 36 10.74 -16.86 -23.29
N SER A 37 10.35 -17.45 -22.16
CA SER A 37 11.31 -18.12 -21.28
C SER A 37 10.96 -19.61 -21.23
N GLN A 38 11.80 -20.38 -21.91
CA GLN A 38 11.82 -21.83 -21.92
C GLN A 38 11.85 -22.37 -20.49
N GLN A 39 11.03 -23.39 -20.27
CA GLN A 39 11.19 -24.34 -19.18
C GLN A 39 12.55 -25.03 -19.34
N ASN A 40 13.31 -25.10 -18.26
CA ASN A 40 14.21 -26.22 -18.07
C ASN A 40 14.01 -26.79 -16.67
N ASN A 41 13.52 -28.03 -16.68
CA ASN A 41 13.53 -28.97 -15.56
C ASN A 41 14.97 -29.25 -15.15
N GLN A 42 15.21 -29.35 -13.85
CA GLN A 42 16.09 -30.35 -13.23
C GLN A 42 15.80 -30.31 -11.72
N GLN A 43 15.00 -31.28 -11.27
CA GLN A 43 15.46 -32.45 -10.52
C GLN A 43 15.96 -32.10 -9.11
N THR A 44 15.01 -32.17 -8.19
CA THR A 44 15.21 -32.52 -6.79
C THR A 44 15.93 -33.85 -6.69
N ASN A 45 17.09 -33.87 -6.03
CA ASN A 45 17.61 -35.06 -5.38
C ASN A 45 17.67 -34.81 -3.88
N THR A 46 16.95 -35.67 -3.17
CA THR A 46 16.92 -35.85 -1.74
C THR A 46 18.19 -36.58 -1.33
N GLN A 47 18.93 -36.08 -0.35
CA GLN A 47 19.70 -36.96 0.52
C GLN A 47 19.78 -36.38 1.93
N GLN A 48 19.35 -37.23 2.85
CA GLN A 48 19.39 -37.11 4.30
C GLN A 48 20.82 -37.31 4.83
N ASN A 49 20.94 -37.14 6.14
CA ASN A 49 22.06 -37.46 7.03
C ASN A 49 23.10 -36.35 7.20
N THR A 50 23.55 -35.98 8.40
CA THR A 50 23.19 -36.34 9.79
C THR A 50 23.93 -35.33 10.67
N ASP A 51 23.30 -35.00 11.79
CA ASP A 51 23.89 -34.83 13.12
C ASP A 51 25.19 -34.01 13.36
N GLN A 52 24.94 -32.97 14.15
CA GLN A 52 25.53 -32.74 15.48
C GLN A 52 26.87 -32.01 15.63
N GLN A 53 26.70 -30.89 16.35
CA GLN A 53 27.67 -30.07 17.04
C GLN A 53 28.39 -30.83 18.17
N SER A 54 29.69 -30.59 18.30
CA SER A 54 30.38 -30.37 19.57
C SER A 54 31.59 -29.44 19.29
N ASN A 55 31.66 -28.20 19.79
CA ASN A 55 31.95 -27.65 21.13
C ASN A 55 33.46 -27.48 21.45
N GLN A 56 33.77 -26.30 22.04
CA GLN A 56 35.00 -25.82 22.71
C GLN A 56 36.06 -25.12 21.82
N GLN A 57 36.26 -23.79 21.93
CA GLN A 57 37.03 -23.01 22.94
C GLN A 57 38.52 -23.37 23.03
N ASN A 58 39.43 -22.52 22.53
CA ASN A 58 40.17 -21.53 23.33
C ASN A 58 41.29 -20.79 22.56
N ASN A 59 41.65 -19.64 23.11
CA ASN A 59 42.74 -18.70 22.79
C ASN A 59 44.06 -19.33 22.32
N SER A 60 44.75 -18.65 21.39
CA SER A 60 46.02 -17.91 21.62
C SER A 60 46.79 -17.71 20.29
N GLN A 61 47.16 -16.45 20.00
CA GLN A 61 48.28 -16.10 19.13
C GLN A 61 49.60 -16.35 19.90
N PRO A 62 50.78 -16.64 19.26
CA PRO A 62 51.44 -15.73 18.31
C PRO A 62 52.32 -16.31 17.17
N ASN A 63 52.50 -15.46 16.14
CA ASN A 63 53.59 -15.20 15.18
C ASN A 63 54.44 -16.27 14.44
N ASN A 64 54.64 -15.95 13.14
CA ASN A 64 55.69 -16.34 12.16
C ASN A 64 55.72 -17.84 11.74
N GLN A 65 55.89 -18.25 10.48
CA GLN A 65 56.67 -17.73 9.35
C GLN A 65 56.29 -18.49 8.04
N GLN A 66 56.49 -17.86 6.86
CA GLN A 66 56.75 -18.49 5.52
C GLN A 66 55.65 -19.38 4.88
N ASN A 67 55.44 -19.46 3.56
CA ASN A 67 55.80 -18.71 2.35
C ASN A 67 54.95 -19.28 1.17
N SER A 68 54.81 -18.52 0.07
CA SER A 68 54.58 -18.91 -1.34
C SER A 68 53.42 -18.18 -2.07
N ASP A 69 53.82 -17.17 -2.88
CA ASP A 69 53.67 -17.04 -4.35
C ASP A 69 52.28 -17.34 -4.97
N GLN A 70 51.66 -16.57 -5.88
CA GLN A 70 52.04 -15.59 -6.92
C GLN A 70 50.85 -14.59 -7.06
N ASN A 71 50.94 -13.34 -7.49
CA ASN A 71 51.52 -12.87 -8.74
C ASN A 71 51.73 -11.34 -8.70
N GLN A 72 52.89 -10.93 -9.21
CA GLN A 72 53.38 -9.56 -9.48
C GLN A 72 52.58 -8.96 -10.66
N GLN A 73 52.60 -7.68 -11.06
CA GLN A 73 53.53 -6.53 -11.06
C GLN A 73 52.64 -5.35 -11.55
N ASN A 74 52.79 -4.08 -11.17
CA ASN A 74 53.92 -3.21 -11.50
C ASN A 74 53.75 -1.88 -10.75
N ASN A 75 54.75 -1.48 -9.94
CA ASN A 75 55.12 -0.08 -9.74
C ASN A 75 56.52 0.02 -9.12
N GLN A 76 57.48 0.48 -9.90
CA GLN A 76 58.83 0.98 -9.55
C GLN A 76 58.95 2.33 -10.29
N ASN A 77 59.63 3.40 -9.87
CA ASN A 77 60.59 3.77 -8.81
C ASN A 77 60.46 5.32 -8.70
N ASN A 78 60.47 5.94 -7.51
CA ASN A 78 61.60 6.36 -6.64
C ASN A 78 62.36 7.63 -7.08
N GLY A 79 62.72 8.48 -6.11
CA GLY A 79 63.82 9.46 -6.20
C GLY A 79 63.44 10.95 -6.16
N GLN A 80 63.78 11.60 -5.04
CA GLN A 80 63.90 13.06 -4.94
C GLN A 80 65.03 13.56 -5.84
N ASN A 81 64.80 14.63 -6.61
CA ASN A 81 65.85 15.51 -7.10
C ASN A 81 65.36 16.96 -7.02
N SER A 82 66.10 17.79 -6.30
CA SER A 82 65.86 19.22 -6.18
C SER A 82 66.59 19.91 -7.32
N ASN A 83 65.87 20.55 -8.23
CA ASN A 83 66.42 21.57 -9.12
C ASN A 83 65.34 22.62 -9.37
N ASN A 84 65.64 23.85 -8.97
CA ASN A 84 64.88 25.04 -9.31
C ASN A 84 64.87 25.20 -10.84
N ASN A 85 63.69 25.07 -11.43
CA ASN A 85 63.43 25.61 -12.76
C ASN A 85 62.02 26.22 -12.75
N SER A 86 61.98 27.54 -12.84
CA SER A 86 60.77 28.33 -13.07
C SER A 86 60.26 28.03 -14.49
N GLY A 87 59.47 26.98 -14.62
CA GLY A 87 58.67 26.68 -15.79
C GLY A 87 57.24 26.41 -15.32
N GLN A 88 56.26 27.07 -15.92
CA GLN A 88 54.86 26.73 -15.71
C GLN A 88 54.61 25.28 -16.14
N ASN A 89 54.75 24.35 -15.20
CA ASN A 89 54.35 22.97 -15.40
C ASN A 89 52.82 22.95 -15.45
N ASN A 90 52.29 22.98 -16.67
CA ASN A 90 50.89 22.71 -16.94
C ASN A 90 50.65 21.21 -16.64
N GLN A 91 50.50 20.85 -15.37
CA GLN A 91 50.23 19.48 -14.93
C GLN A 91 48.86 19.05 -15.47
N GLN A 92 48.87 18.38 -16.62
CA GLN A 92 47.69 17.80 -17.24
C GLN A 92 47.03 16.82 -16.27
N ILE A 93 45.79 17.08 -15.87
CA ILE A 93 45.03 16.19 -14.99
C ILE A 93 44.66 14.94 -15.78
N PRO A 94 45.15 13.73 -15.42
CA PRO A 94 44.80 12.51 -16.14
C PRO A 94 43.32 12.18 -15.94
N ASP A 95 42.74 11.56 -16.97
CA ASP A 95 41.37 11.07 -16.94
C ASP A 95 41.14 10.02 -15.83
N GLY A 96 39.88 9.88 -15.43
CA GLY A 96 39.44 8.91 -14.44
C GLY A 96 39.21 9.47 -13.03
N TRP A 97 39.18 8.55 -12.07
CA TRP A 97 38.84 8.87 -10.68
C TRP A 97 39.95 9.64 -9.98
N LYS A 98 39.58 10.74 -9.31
CA LYS A 98 40.48 11.51 -8.44
C LYS A 98 39.84 11.77 -7.09
N ILE A 99 40.63 11.64 -6.03
CA ILE A 99 40.23 11.98 -4.66
C ILE A 99 40.90 13.31 -4.32
N VAL A 100 40.10 14.31 -3.95
CA VAL A 100 40.60 15.60 -3.46
C VAL A 100 39.98 15.84 -2.09
N GLY A 101 40.81 15.80 -1.04
CA GLY A 101 40.34 15.72 0.33
C GLY A 101 39.51 14.46 0.58
N LYS A 102 38.25 14.61 1.03
CA LYS A 102 37.31 13.50 1.25
C LYS A 102 36.30 13.31 0.10
N LYS A 103 36.42 14.08 -0.98
CA LYS A 103 35.49 14.08 -2.11
C LYS A 103 36.10 13.32 -3.30
N ARG A 104 35.25 12.59 -4.03
CA ARG A 104 35.60 11.87 -5.26
C ARG A 104 35.07 12.61 -6.47
N TYR A 105 35.90 12.69 -7.50
CA TYR A 105 35.63 13.33 -8.79
C TYR A 105 36.00 12.36 -9.91
N TYR A 106 35.45 12.59 -11.09
CA TYR A 106 35.86 11.89 -12.31
C TYR A 106 36.24 12.92 -13.36
N TYR A 107 37.41 12.79 -13.98
CA TYR A 107 37.92 13.72 -14.99
C TYR A 107 37.90 13.06 -16.37
N ILE A 108 37.50 13.83 -17.38
CA ILE A 108 37.68 13.49 -18.80
C ILE A 108 38.19 14.75 -19.50
N ASN A 109 39.27 14.63 -20.29
CA ASN A 109 39.91 15.74 -20.98
C ASN A 109 40.19 16.92 -20.04
N GLN A 110 40.78 16.64 -18.87
CA GLN A 110 41.12 17.61 -17.83
C GLN A 110 39.92 18.33 -17.17
N LYS A 111 38.68 17.96 -17.52
CA LYS A 111 37.45 18.55 -16.93
C LYS A 111 36.78 17.56 -16.00
N LYS A 112 36.38 18.03 -14.82
CA LYS A 112 35.56 17.24 -13.89
C LYS A 112 34.14 17.06 -14.46
N LEU A 113 33.62 15.84 -14.40
CA LEU A 113 32.25 15.56 -14.77
C LEU A 113 31.26 16.14 -13.75
N THR A 114 30.08 16.50 -14.24
CA THR A 114 28.95 16.99 -13.43
C THR A 114 27.65 16.33 -13.93
N GLY A 115 26.59 16.39 -13.13
CA GLY A 115 25.29 15.85 -13.49
C GLY A 115 25.23 14.32 -13.46
N TRP A 116 24.23 13.76 -14.14
CA TRP A 116 24.09 12.31 -14.30
C TRP A 116 25.11 11.80 -15.30
N GLN A 117 25.79 10.71 -14.96
CA GLN A 117 26.80 10.08 -15.80
C GLN A 117 26.65 8.57 -15.74
N ASP A 118 26.71 7.92 -16.89
CA ASP A 118 26.79 6.47 -17.00
C ASP A 118 28.24 6.12 -17.36
N LEU A 119 28.95 5.48 -16.43
CA LEU A 119 30.35 5.10 -16.56
C LEU A 119 30.42 3.58 -16.41
N GLU A 120 30.92 2.88 -17.43
CA GLU A 120 31.06 1.41 -17.42
C GLU A 120 29.74 0.68 -17.07
N GLY A 121 28.61 1.19 -17.60
CA GLY A 121 27.28 0.63 -17.34
C GLY A 121 26.74 0.90 -15.92
N GLN A 122 27.45 1.68 -15.11
CA GLN A 122 27.03 2.10 -13.78
C GLN A 122 26.61 3.56 -13.77
N ARG A 123 25.51 3.86 -13.07
CA ARG A 123 24.94 5.21 -13.03
C ARG A 123 25.39 5.98 -11.79
N TYR A 124 25.95 7.17 -12.02
CA TYR A 124 26.46 8.10 -11.03
C TYR A 124 25.74 9.44 -11.12
N TYR A 125 25.87 10.24 -10.06
CA TYR A 125 25.57 11.67 -10.13
C TYR A 125 26.72 12.46 -9.52
N PHE A 126 27.20 13.47 -10.24
CA PHE A 126 28.20 14.42 -9.78
C PHE A 126 27.50 15.77 -9.54
N ALA A 127 27.69 16.35 -8.36
CA ALA A 127 27.14 17.66 -8.03
C ALA A 127 27.73 18.77 -8.93
N ALA A 128 27.21 19.99 -8.82
CA ALA A 128 27.65 21.12 -9.65
C ALA A 128 29.14 21.47 -9.49
N ASP A 129 29.69 21.28 -8.29
CA ASP A 129 31.14 21.42 -8.01
C ASP A 129 31.95 20.17 -8.43
N GLY A 130 31.30 19.17 -9.02
CA GLY A 130 31.89 17.96 -9.59
C GLY A 130 32.08 16.80 -8.62
N HIS A 131 31.73 16.94 -7.33
CA HIS A 131 31.89 15.82 -6.41
C HIS A 131 30.79 14.78 -6.59
N MET A 132 31.17 13.51 -6.55
CA MET A 132 30.29 12.36 -6.68
C MET A 132 29.33 12.25 -5.49
N ALA A 133 28.04 12.06 -5.78
CA ALA A 133 27.00 11.86 -4.79
C ALA A 133 27.15 10.53 -4.04
N GLN A 134 26.80 10.55 -2.75
CA GLN A 134 26.77 9.38 -1.87
C GLN A 134 25.56 9.48 -0.94
N GLY A 135 24.99 8.32 -0.57
CA GLY A 135 23.85 8.28 0.34
C GLY A 135 22.59 8.89 -0.26
N VAL A 136 21.74 9.45 0.60
CA VAL A 136 20.48 10.07 0.15
C VAL A 136 20.78 11.46 -0.42
N THR A 137 20.55 11.64 -1.70
CA THR A 137 20.83 12.90 -2.42
C THR A 137 19.56 13.40 -3.11
N LYS A 138 19.21 14.67 -2.89
CA LYS A 138 18.10 15.33 -3.59
C LYS A 138 18.61 15.91 -4.90
N ILE A 139 17.97 15.53 -6.00
CA ILE A 139 18.30 15.97 -7.36
C ILE A 139 16.99 16.45 -8.00
N GLY A 140 16.88 17.76 -8.22
CA GLY A 140 15.64 18.40 -8.62
C GLY A 140 14.51 18.13 -7.62
N LYS A 141 13.39 17.58 -8.11
CA LYS A 141 12.20 17.25 -7.31
C LYS A 141 12.25 15.88 -6.64
N SER A 142 13.25 15.04 -6.95
CA SER A 142 13.34 13.66 -6.47
C SER A 142 14.54 13.47 -5.54
N SER A 143 14.49 12.42 -4.72
CA SER A 143 15.65 11.96 -3.94
C SER A 143 16.06 10.57 -4.40
N TYR A 144 17.36 10.30 -4.37
CA TYR A 144 17.99 9.08 -4.83
C TYR A 144 18.91 8.54 -3.74
N LEU A 145 19.20 7.25 -3.80
CA LEU A 145 20.20 6.64 -2.93
C LEU A 145 21.42 6.24 -3.78
N PHE A 146 22.59 6.69 -3.36
CA PHE A 146 23.87 6.27 -3.94
C PHE A 146 24.64 5.43 -2.92
N SER A 147 25.35 4.42 -3.39
CA SER A 147 26.26 3.63 -2.54
C SER A 147 27.44 4.48 -2.07
N ARG A 148 28.28 3.93 -1.17
CA ARG A 148 29.56 4.59 -0.83
C ARG A 148 30.50 4.69 -2.03
N ALA A 149 30.33 3.85 -3.04
CA ALA A 149 31.08 3.93 -4.29
C ALA A 149 30.44 4.90 -5.30
N GLY A 150 29.30 5.52 -5.00
CA GLY A 150 28.60 6.46 -5.88
C GLY A 150 27.61 5.85 -6.86
N LEU A 151 27.42 4.53 -6.79
CA LEU A 151 26.51 3.81 -7.68
C LEU A 151 25.06 4.07 -7.28
N LEU A 152 24.22 4.46 -8.24
CA LEU A 152 22.78 4.60 -8.04
C LEU A 152 22.18 3.28 -7.55
N GLN A 153 21.39 3.34 -6.49
CA GLN A 153 20.75 2.19 -5.86
C GLN A 153 19.28 2.11 -6.27
N VAL A 154 18.84 0.90 -6.60
CA VAL A 154 17.44 0.55 -6.88
C VAL A 154 16.97 -0.54 -5.91
N GLY A 155 15.66 -0.61 -5.67
CA GLY A 155 15.06 -1.59 -4.78
C GLY A 155 15.31 -1.32 -3.29
N LEU A 156 15.11 -2.35 -2.46
CA LEU A 156 15.33 -2.27 -1.02
C LEU A 156 16.82 -2.41 -0.70
N LYS A 157 17.45 -1.33 -0.25
CA LYS A 157 18.89 -1.27 0.03
C LYS A 157 19.19 -0.72 1.41
N LYS A 158 20.25 -1.23 2.02
CA LYS A 158 20.77 -0.75 3.30
C LYS A 158 21.88 0.25 3.03
N TYR A 159 21.83 1.41 3.69
CA TYR A 159 22.91 2.40 3.68
C TYR A 159 23.18 2.85 5.11
N GLY A 160 24.38 2.54 5.60
CA GLY A 160 24.70 2.62 7.03
C GLY A 160 23.78 1.68 7.83
N LYS A 161 23.16 2.22 8.89
CA LYS A 161 22.23 1.45 9.75
C LYS A 161 20.77 1.45 9.27
N TYR A 162 20.46 2.13 8.16
CA TYR A 162 19.08 2.37 7.73
C TYR A 162 18.77 1.66 6.41
N TRP A 163 17.51 1.29 6.25
CA TRP A 163 16.97 0.71 5.03
C TRP A 163 16.16 1.75 4.25
N TYR A 164 16.27 1.71 2.94
CA TYR A 164 15.60 2.61 2.00
C TYR A 164 15.03 1.78 0.85
N LEU A 165 13.96 2.27 0.23
CA LEU A 165 13.39 1.65 -0.95
C LEU A 165 13.43 2.65 -2.10
N ALA A 166 14.12 2.28 -3.17
CA ALA A 166 14.11 3.02 -4.43
C ALA A 166 13.28 2.26 -5.48
N SER A 167 12.59 3.01 -6.34
CA SER A 167 11.95 2.49 -7.56
C SER A 167 12.98 1.94 -8.55
N ASN A 168 12.52 1.33 -9.63
CA ASN A 168 13.37 0.90 -10.76
C ASN A 168 14.12 2.07 -11.41
N THR A 169 13.60 3.30 -11.35
CA THR A 169 14.30 4.50 -11.83
C THR A 169 15.19 5.15 -10.74
N GLY A 170 15.43 4.48 -9.60
CA GLY A 170 16.27 4.96 -8.51
C GLY A 170 15.64 6.01 -7.58
N LYS A 171 14.42 6.49 -7.87
CA LYS A 171 13.73 7.47 -7.01
C LYS A 171 13.33 6.81 -5.69
N LEU A 172 13.69 7.43 -4.57
CA LEU A 172 13.34 6.97 -3.24
C LEU A 172 11.84 7.08 -2.98
N LEU A 173 11.28 6.01 -2.42
CA LEU A 173 9.87 5.85 -2.12
C LEU A 173 9.58 6.09 -0.64
N THR A 174 8.37 6.56 -0.34
CA THR A 174 7.89 6.82 1.02
C THR A 174 6.51 6.21 1.25
N GLY A 175 6.03 6.25 2.48
CA GLY A 175 4.73 5.69 2.88
C GLY A 175 4.73 4.16 2.95
N ARG A 176 3.54 3.58 2.87
CA ARG A 176 3.36 2.12 2.80
C ARG A 176 3.78 1.62 1.42
N GLN A 177 4.80 0.77 1.36
CA GLN A 177 5.34 0.21 0.14
C GLN A 177 5.42 -1.31 0.20
N LYS A 178 5.16 -1.96 -0.94
CA LYS A 178 5.38 -3.40 -1.09
C LYS A 178 6.89 -3.65 -1.11
N VAL A 179 7.38 -4.56 -0.27
CA VAL A 179 8.82 -4.88 -0.16
C VAL A 179 9.12 -6.33 -0.55
N SER A 180 8.09 -7.19 -0.63
CA SER A 180 8.17 -8.52 -1.25
C SER A 180 6.77 -8.94 -1.73
N SER A 181 6.65 -10.14 -2.32
CA SER A 181 5.35 -10.69 -2.77
C SER A 181 4.27 -10.65 -1.69
N LYS A 182 4.63 -10.92 -0.43
CA LYS A 182 3.70 -11.06 0.70
C LYS A 182 3.89 -10.03 1.82
N SER A 183 4.75 -9.01 1.64
CA SER A 183 5.05 -8.08 2.73
C SER A 183 5.13 -6.62 2.32
N TYR A 184 4.76 -5.75 3.26
CA TYR A 184 4.78 -4.30 3.12
C TYR A 184 5.60 -3.69 4.26
N GLY A 185 6.37 -2.65 3.94
CA GLY A 185 7.07 -1.80 4.90
C GLY A 185 6.49 -0.38 4.89
N TYR A 186 6.78 0.39 5.94
CA TYR A 186 6.51 1.83 5.95
C TYR A 186 7.83 2.60 5.87
N PHE A 187 7.94 3.53 4.92
CA PHE A 187 9.09 4.40 4.72
C PHE A 187 8.72 5.83 5.08
N SER A 188 9.53 6.47 5.92
CA SER A 188 9.26 7.82 6.43
C SER A 188 9.17 8.84 5.29
N THR A 189 8.13 9.68 5.30
CA THR A 189 7.98 10.79 4.35
C THR A 189 8.98 11.91 4.57
N LYS A 190 9.65 11.94 5.74
CA LYS A 190 10.63 12.98 6.08
C LYS A 190 12.04 12.63 5.64
N ASN A 191 12.41 11.36 5.73
CA ASN A 191 13.81 10.94 5.56
C ASN A 191 13.98 9.61 4.82
N TYR A 192 12.93 9.07 4.21
CA TYR A 192 12.94 7.85 3.39
C TYR A 192 13.31 6.55 4.11
N ARG A 193 13.59 6.60 5.42
CA ARG A 193 14.02 5.43 6.19
C ARG A 193 12.85 4.49 6.43
N ARG A 194 13.07 3.19 6.25
CA ARG A 194 12.15 2.13 6.68
C ARG A 194 11.96 2.19 8.19
N SER A 195 10.71 2.08 8.64
CA SER A 195 10.37 2.01 10.05
C SER A 195 10.43 0.57 10.57
N PHE A 196 10.95 0.42 11.79
CA PHE A 196 10.89 -0.80 12.61
C PHE A 196 10.09 -0.55 13.90
N LYS A 197 9.32 0.54 13.94
CA LYS A 197 8.41 0.90 15.03
C LYS A 197 7.04 1.23 14.43
N SER A 198 5.96 0.99 15.17
CA SER A 198 4.61 1.38 14.72
C SER A 198 4.55 2.87 14.36
N VAL A 199 3.76 3.20 13.35
CA VAL A 199 3.69 4.56 12.80
C VAL A 199 2.26 5.06 12.83
N LYS A 200 2.05 6.25 13.38
CA LYS A 200 0.79 6.99 13.28
C LYS A 200 0.94 8.09 12.21
N THR A 201 0.04 8.08 11.25
CA THR A 201 -0.17 9.15 10.26
C THR A 201 -1.47 9.89 10.59
N LYS A 202 -1.78 10.96 9.83
CA LYS A 202 -3.05 11.68 9.97
C LYS A 202 -4.27 10.78 9.74
N LYS A 203 -4.19 9.84 8.79
CA LYS A 203 -5.31 8.99 8.38
C LYS A 203 -5.25 7.55 8.91
N THR A 204 -4.08 7.08 9.35
CA THR A 204 -3.88 5.65 9.64
C THR A 204 -2.80 5.42 10.68
N TYR A 205 -3.06 4.50 11.60
CA TYR A 205 -2.06 3.88 12.47
C TYR A 205 -1.64 2.52 11.87
N TYR A 206 -0.33 2.27 11.76
CA TYR A 206 0.25 1.03 11.28
C TYR A 206 1.00 0.32 12.42
N TRP A 207 0.64 -0.93 12.70
CA TRP A 207 1.45 -1.80 13.53
C TRP A 207 2.59 -2.37 12.69
N ILE A 208 3.82 -2.27 13.21
CA ILE A 208 5.03 -2.71 12.50
C ILE A 208 5.84 -3.63 13.41
N SER A 209 6.24 -4.78 12.87
CA SER A 209 7.13 -5.72 13.56
C SER A 209 8.50 -5.10 13.78
N LYS A 210 8.98 -5.09 15.03
CA LYS A 210 10.33 -4.62 15.38
C LYS A 210 11.43 -5.49 14.76
N LYS A 211 11.17 -6.78 14.54
CA LYS A 211 12.14 -7.74 13.98
C LYS A 211 12.28 -7.57 12.47
N SER A 212 11.16 -7.54 11.74
CA SER A 212 11.18 -7.56 10.27
C SER A 212 10.96 -6.20 9.61
N GLY A 213 10.44 -5.21 10.34
CA GLY A 213 10.01 -3.93 9.75
C GLY A 213 8.82 -4.09 8.80
N ASN A 214 8.09 -5.21 8.89
CA ASN A 214 6.87 -5.47 8.12
C ASN A 214 5.65 -4.91 8.86
N ILE A 215 4.70 -4.34 8.11
CA ILE A 215 3.40 -3.95 8.62
C ILE A 215 2.59 -5.22 8.93
N THR A 216 2.10 -5.33 10.16
CA THR A 216 1.34 -6.50 10.66
C THR A 216 -0.14 -6.20 10.90
N GLY A 217 -0.54 -4.93 10.83
CA GLY A 217 -1.90 -4.48 11.01
C GLY A 217 -2.05 -3.00 10.72
N MET A 218 -3.29 -2.53 10.61
CA MET A 218 -3.58 -1.10 10.47
C MET A 218 -4.94 -0.73 11.05
N ARG A 219 -5.08 0.52 11.47
CA ARG A 219 -6.34 1.14 11.90
C ARG A 219 -6.48 2.51 11.26
N LEU A 220 -7.58 2.71 10.56
CA LEU A 220 -7.96 3.98 9.98
C LEU A 220 -8.39 4.93 11.10
N GLU A 221 -7.83 6.14 11.12
CA GLU A 221 -8.13 7.17 12.11
C GLU A 221 -9.41 7.93 11.74
N ALA A 222 -10.50 7.21 11.52
CA ALA A 222 -11.83 7.79 11.34
C ALA A 222 -12.31 8.42 12.66
N LYS A 223 -12.83 9.65 12.58
CA LYS A 223 -13.41 10.34 13.73
C LYS A 223 -14.65 9.58 14.19
N VAL A 224 -14.73 9.29 15.49
CA VAL A 224 -15.89 8.65 16.07
C VAL A 224 -17.02 9.66 16.26
N ILE A 225 -18.25 9.23 16.00
CA ILE A 225 -19.48 10.03 16.13
C ILE A 225 -20.50 9.14 16.85
N GLY A 226 -21.04 9.62 17.96
CA GLY A 226 -22.16 8.95 18.64
C GLY A 226 -23.50 9.24 17.95
N GLN A 227 -24.42 8.27 17.94
CA GLN A 227 -25.68 8.37 17.18
C GLN A 227 -26.69 9.33 17.81
N ARG A 228 -26.79 9.38 19.14
CA ARG A 228 -27.78 10.22 19.85
C ARG A 228 -27.69 11.69 19.40
N PRO A 229 -28.81 12.34 19.06
CA PRO A 229 -30.20 11.97 19.33
C PRO A 229 -30.87 11.11 18.23
N LEU A 230 -30.13 10.55 17.26
CA LEU A 230 -30.68 9.56 16.34
C LEU A 230 -30.85 8.23 17.10
N VAL A 231 -32.00 8.06 17.75
CA VAL A 231 -32.35 6.93 18.61
C VAL A 231 -32.06 5.60 17.91
N THR A 232 -32.45 5.44 16.65
CA THR A 232 -32.26 4.22 15.84
C THR A 232 -31.36 4.44 14.63
N GLY A 233 -30.44 5.41 14.70
CA GLY A 233 -29.61 5.82 13.56
C GLY A 233 -28.19 5.25 13.53
N CYS A 234 -27.96 4.03 14.02
CA CYS A 234 -26.62 3.44 14.05
C CYS A 234 -26.01 3.31 12.65
N GLU A 235 -26.77 2.85 11.64
CA GLU A 235 -26.31 2.71 10.25
C GLU A 235 -25.95 4.07 9.64
N ILE A 236 -26.83 5.04 9.82
CA ILE A 236 -26.67 6.40 9.28
C ILE A 236 -25.43 7.05 9.90
N THR A 237 -25.24 6.89 11.21
CA THR A 237 -24.09 7.46 11.92
C THR A 237 -22.78 6.76 11.55
N ALA A 238 -22.79 5.42 11.41
CA ALA A 238 -21.63 4.67 10.92
C ALA A 238 -21.24 5.08 9.50
N ALA A 239 -22.22 5.25 8.61
CA ALA A 239 -21.98 5.74 7.26
C ALA A 239 -21.52 7.21 7.24
N ALA A 240 -22.00 8.07 8.13
CA ALA A 240 -21.49 9.44 8.27
C ALA A 240 -20.00 9.43 8.66
N MET A 241 -19.57 8.56 9.58
CA MET A 241 -18.15 8.38 9.92
C MET A 241 -17.34 7.88 8.71
N MET A 242 -17.89 6.94 7.94
CA MET A 242 -17.27 6.42 6.70
C MET A 242 -17.08 7.52 5.66
N LEU A 243 -18.13 8.28 5.36
CA LEU A 243 -18.11 9.40 4.42
C LEU A 243 -17.12 10.48 4.83
N ASN A 244 -17.05 10.78 6.12
CA ASN A 244 -16.08 11.75 6.64
C ASN A 244 -14.64 11.27 6.48
N TYR A 245 -14.37 9.98 6.65
CA TYR A 245 -13.04 9.42 6.36
C TYR A 245 -12.68 9.50 4.86
N ALA A 246 -13.67 9.31 4.00
CA ALA A 246 -13.56 9.47 2.54
C ALA A 246 -13.29 10.93 2.12
N GLY A 247 -13.34 11.89 3.05
CA GLY A 247 -13.07 13.31 2.80
C GLY A 247 -14.32 14.17 2.64
N LYS A 248 -15.51 13.61 2.83
CA LYS A 248 -16.73 14.42 2.97
C LYS A 248 -16.72 15.11 4.34
N LYS A 249 -17.44 16.21 4.46
CA LYS A 249 -17.53 16.98 5.72
C LYS A 249 -19.01 17.13 6.06
N ILE A 250 -19.61 16.04 6.54
CA ILE A 250 -21.04 15.99 6.85
C ILE A 250 -21.28 15.64 8.31
N SER A 251 -22.32 16.23 8.88
CA SER A 251 -22.87 15.81 10.16
C SER A 251 -23.73 14.54 10.01
N LYS A 252 -24.00 13.86 11.12
CA LYS A 252 -24.95 12.74 11.15
C LYS A 252 -26.38 13.17 10.78
N TYR A 253 -26.75 14.44 11.04
CA TYR A 253 -28.05 14.99 10.67
C TYR A 253 -28.16 15.20 9.16
N GLN A 254 -27.09 15.71 8.53
CA GLN A 254 -27.02 15.80 7.07
C GLN A 254 -27.06 14.41 6.41
N ALA A 255 -26.38 13.42 7.01
CA ALA A 255 -26.49 12.04 6.55
C ALA A 255 -27.93 11.50 6.71
N ALA A 256 -28.60 11.77 7.84
CA ALA A 256 -29.97 11.36 8.09
C ALA A 256 -30.96 12.00 7.11
N ALA A 257 -30.84 13.30 6.85
CA ALA A 257 -31.65 14.01 5.87
C ALA A 257 -31.44 13.50 4.44
N ALA A 258 -30.20 13.12 4.09
CA ALA A 258 -29.88 12.55 2.78
C ALA A 258 -30.35 11.09 2.62
N THR A 259 -30.63 10.40 3.71
CA THR A 259 -31.05 8.99 3.72
C THR A 259 -32.51 8.86 3.28
N PRO A 260 -32.81 8.14 2.18
CA PRO A 260 -34.20 7.93 1.74
C PRO A 260 -35.05 7.25 2.83
N ARG A 261 -36.35 7.54 2.84
CA ARG A 261 -37.34 6.84 3.68
C ARG A 261 -38.12 5.86 2.83
N ASN A 262 -38.31 4.64 3.32
CA ASN A 262 -39.13 3.65 2.62
C ASN A 262 -39.54 2.52 3.59
N SER A 263 -40.69 1.89 3.37
CA SER A 263 -41.09 0.68 4.09
C SER A 263 -40.23 -0.54 3.72
N ASN A 264 -39.68 -0.56 2.50
CA ASN A 264 -38.68 -1.53 2.06
C ASN A 264 -37.25 -1.07 2.47
N PRO A 265 -36.55 -1.81 3.34
CA PRO A 265 -35.24 -1.44 3.86
C PRO A 265 -34.13 -1.41 2.79
N ASN A 266 -34.33 -2.07 1.65
CA ASN A 266 -33.41 -2.01 0.51
C ASN A 266 -33.52 -0.71 -0.30
N LEU A 267 -34.60 0.06 -0.10
CA LEU A 267 -34.86 1.32 -0.80
C LEU A 267 -34.73 2.54 0.11
N GLY A 268 -34.78 2.37 1.43
CA GLY A 268 -34.65 3.46 2.38
C GLY A 268 -34.71 3.01 3.83
N PHE A 269 -34.56 3.95 4.75
CA PHE A 269 -34.68 3.72 6.18
C PHE A 269 -36.16 3.56 6.55
N VAL A 270 -36.47 2.51 7.28
CA VAL A 270 -37.81 2.16 7.72
C VAL A 270 -38.13 2.92 9.02
N GLY A 271 -39.17 3.74 9.00
CA GLY A 271 -39.60 4.57 10.12
C GLY A 271 -38.73 5.83 10.34
N ASN A 272 -38.65 6.30 11.59
CA ASN A 272 -37.97 7.54 11.94
C ASN A 272 -36.73 7.30 12.83
N PRO A 273 -35.51 7.66 12.39
CA PRO A 273 -34.26 7.40 13.10
C PRO A 273 -34.09 8.28 14.33
N TYR A 274 -34.91 9.32 14.49
CA TYR A 274 -34.93 10.20 15.66
C TYR A 274 -35.85 9.69 16.77
N SER A 275 -36.56 8.58 16.56
CA SER A 275 -37.48 8.01 17.54
C SER A 275 -37.42 6.47 17.54
N TRP A 276 -38.13 5.86 18.48
CA TRP A 276 -38.28 4.41 18.59
C TRP A 276 -39.17 3.79 17.51
N THR A 277 -39.79 4.61 16.63
CA THR A 277 -40.57 4.10 15.49
C THR A 277 -39.70 3.77 14.27
N GLY A 278 -38.42 4.18 14.29
CA GLY A 278 -37.43 3.72 13.32
C GLY A 278 -36.97 2.30 13.62
N THR A 279 -36.68 1.52 12.58
CA THR A 279 -36.29 0.11 12.75
C THR A 279 -34.88 -0.14 12.22
N TRP A 280 -34.65 0.02 10.91
CA TRP A 280 -33.35 -0.22 10.29
C TRP A 280 -33.30 0.24 8.82
N ILE A 281 -32.12 0.12 8.23
CA ILE A 281 -31.90 0.25 6.78
C ILE A 281 -30.93 -0.84 6.29
N ALA A 282 -31.20 -1.42 5.12
CA ALA A 282 -30.33 -2.42 4.52
C ALA A 282 -29.14 -1.77 3.79
N PRO A 283 -28.06 -2.55 3.50
CA PRO A 283 -26.90 -2.02 2.78
C PRO A 283 -27.22 -1.33 1.45
N LEU A 284 -28.20 -1.84 0.68
CA LEU A 284 -28.60 -1.21 -0.59
C LEU A 284 -29.26 0.15 -0.38
N GLY A 285 -30.19 0.25 0.58
CA GLY A 285 -30.87 1.51 0.91
C GLY A 285 -29.89 2.55 1.45
N LEU A 286 -28.99 2.13 2.34
CA LEU A 286 -27.93 3.00 2.86
C LEU A 286 -26.93 3.40 1.76
N GLY A 287 -26.67 2.49 0.81
CA GLY A 287 -25.87 2.73 -0.38
C GLY A 287 -26.38 3.88 -1.23
N LEU A 288 -27.71 4.09 -1.31
CA LEU A 288 -28.29 5.23 -2.00
C LEU A 288 -27.86 6.57 -1.38
N MET A 289 -27.77 6.65 -0.05
CA MET A 289 -27.25 7.81 0.64
C MET A 289 -25.74 7.98 0.37
N VAL A 290 -24.95 6.91 0.45
CA VAL A 290 -23.51 6.96 0.15
C VAL A 290 -23.24 7.43 -1.27
N ARG A 291 -24.03 6.94 -2.25
CA ARG A 291 -23.96 7.34 -3.66
C ARG A 291 -24.17 8.84 -3.87
N LYS A 292 -25.09 9.47 -3.13
CA LYS A 292 -25.31 10.93 -3.21
C LYS A 292 -24.04 11.72 -2.88
N PHE A 293 -23.19 11.22 -2.00
CA PHE A 293 -21.98 11.92 -1.58
C PHE A 293 -20.72 11.51 -2.35
N LEU A 294 -20.57 10.24 -2.72
CA LEU A 294 -19.35 9.68 -3.33
C LEU A 294 -19.51 9.27 -4.80
N GLY A 295 -20.71 9.39 -5.39
CA GLY A 295 -21.01 8.97 -6.76
C GLY A 295 -21.18 7.44 -6.93
N GLN A 296 -20.57 6.65 -6.05
CA GLN A 296 -20.68 5.20 -6.01
C GLN A 296 -20.68 4.67 -4.58
N PHE A 297 -21.10 3.42 -4.42
CA PHE A 297 -20.92 2.64 -3.20
C PHE A 297 -20.59 1.21 -3.56
N LYS A 298 -20.06 0.47 -2.58
CA LYS A 298 -19.73 -0.94 -2.71
C LYS A 298 -20.54 -1.76 -1.72
N ASN A 299 -21.51 -2.53 -2.23
CA ASN A 299 -22.18 -3.55 -1.43
C ASN A 299 -21.18 -4.69 -1.16
N MET A 300 -20.94 -4.97 0.11
CA MET A 300 -20.02 -6.02 0.57
C MET A 300 -20.75 -7.11 1.36
N SER A 301 -22.08 -7.16 1.29
CA SER A 301 -22.88 -8.22 1.90
C SER A 301 -22.39 -9.60 1.42
N GLY A 302 -22.39 -10.58 2.33
CA GLY A 302 -21.82 -11.91 2.10
C GLY A 302 -20.30 -12.02 2.27
N SER A 303 -19.56 -10.91 2.33
CA SER A 303 -18.09 -10.92 2.36
C SER A 303 -17.50 -11.67 3.56
N SER A 304 -16.40 -12.40 3.33
CA SER A 304 -15.57 -12.96 4.38
C SER A 304 -14.79 -11.89 5.15
N LEU A 305 -14.32 -12.21 6.36
CA LEU A 305 -13.47 -11.30 7.15
C LEU A 305 -12.20 -10.89 6.39
N SER A 306 -11.63 -11.78 5.59
CA SER A 306 -10.48 -11.47 4.73
C SER A 306 -10.81 -10.39 3.71
N THR A 307 -11.98 -10.46 3.07
CA THR A 307 -12.45 -9.46 2.11
C THR A 307 -12.71 -8.10 2.78
N LEU A 308 -13.30 -8.09 3.98
CA LEU A 308 -13.47 -6.86 4.78
C LEU A 308 -12.11 -6.22 5.13
N LYS A 309 -11.15 -7.04 5.61
CA LYS A 309 -9.78 -6.59 5.90
C LYS A 309 -9.08 -6.02 4.67
N LYS A 310 -9.25 -6.62 3.48
CA LYS A 310 -8.71 -6.11 2.21
C LYS A 310 -9.29 -4.74 1.86
N GLN A 311 -10.57 -4.49 2.12
CA GLN A 311 -11.19 -3.20 1.89
C GLN A 311 -10.62 -2.12 2.83
N VAL A 312 -10.50 -2.44 4.13
CA VAL A 312 -9.83 -1.56 5.11
C VAL A 312 -8.37 -1.31 4.72
N TRP A 313 -7.68 -2.32 4.18
CA TRP A 313 -6.32 -2.19 3.66
C TRP A 313 -6.21 -1.23 2.46
N LYS A 314 -7.28 -1.04 1.70
CA LYS A 314 -7.37 -0.01 0.65
C LYS A 314 -7.71 1.38 1.22
N HIS A 315 -7.68 1.54 2.54
CA HIS A 315 -8.09 2.76 3.25
C HIS A 315 -9.58 3.08 3.10
N HIS A 316 -10.41 2.08 2.91
CA HIS A 316 -11.86 2.24 2.82
C HIS A 316 -12.48 1.53 4.03
N PRO A 317 -12.94 2.27 5.06
CA PRO A 317 -13.62 1.65 6.18
C PRO A 317 -14.95 1.05 5.73
N VAL A 318 -15.50 0.14 6.53
CA VAL A 318 -16.66 -0.67 6.15
C VAL A 318 -17.74 -0.55 7.22
N VAL A 319 -18.93 -0.10 6.84
CA VAL A 319 -20.11 -0.22 7.71
C VAL A 319 -20.53 -1.67 7.72
N VAL A 320 -20.66 -2.26 8.90
CA VAL A 320 -21.02 -3.67 9.10
C VAL A 320 -22.20 -3.76 10.04
N TRP A 321 -23.16 -4.63 9.72
CA TRP A 321 -24.26 -4.97 10.59
C TRP A 321 -23.87 -6.18 11.42
N VAL A 322 -24.18 -6.13 12.70
CA VAL A 322 -23.81 -7.13 13.69
C VAL A 322 -24.97 -7.39 14.64
N SER A 323 -25.07 -8.60 15.16
CA SER A 323 -26.04 -8.97 16.19
C SER A 323 -25.37 -9.10 17.56
N TRP A 324 -26.11 -8.86 18.64
CA TRP A 324 -25.70 -9.06 20.04
C TRP A 324 -24.49 -8.23 20.51
N VAL A 325 -24.16 -7.17 19.78
CA VAL A 325 -23.21 -6.16 20.25
C VAL A 325 -24.00 -5.11 21.03
N ASP A 326 -23.51 -4.75 22.22
CA ASP A 326 -24.18 -3.83 23.15
C ASP A 326 -25.62 -4.25 23.50
N HIS A 327 -25.90 -5.56 23.47
CA HIS A 327 -27.21 -6.19 23.70
C HIS A 327 -28.27 -5.89 22.64
N PHE A 328 -27.90 -5.29 21.50
CA PHE A 328 -28.84 -5.07 20.41
C PHE A 328 -28.94 -6.31 19.50
N PRO A 329 -30.15 -6.75 19.12
CA PRO A 329 -30.31 -7.83 18.15
C PRO A 329 -29.82 -7.44 16.73
N ASN A 330 -29.83 -6.14 16.43
CA ASN A 330 -29.28 -5.55 15.21
C ASN A 330 -28.59 -4.22 15.57
N HIS A 331 -27.31 -4.10 15.20
CA HIS A 331 -26.51 -2.89 15.38
C HIS A 331 -25.59 -2.69 14.19
N ALA A 332 -25.13 -1.45 13.99
CA ALA A 332 -24.21 -1.11 12.90
C ALA A 332 -22.94 -0.44 13.45
N LEU A 333 -21.80 -0.96 13.03
CA LEU A 333 -20.48 -0.48 13.42
C LEU A 333 -19.71 0.01 12.20
N LEU A 334 -18.75 0.92 12.40
CA LEU A 334 -17.76 1.22 11.37
C LEU A 334 -16.48 0.42 11.63
N LEU A 335 -16.22 -0.60 10.83
CA LEU A 335 -14.96 -1.33 10.83
C LEU A 335 -13.83 -0.42 10.33
N THR A 336 -12.82 -0.20 11.18
CA THR A 336 -11.71 0.72 10.91
C THR A 336 -10.35 0.05 10.88
N GLY A 337 -10.19 -1.18 11.35
CA GLY A 337 -8.86 -1.77 11.42
C GLY A 337 -8.77 -3.22 11.86
N TYR A 338 -7.55 -3.74 11.82
CA TYR A 338 -7.19 -5.03 12.38
C TYR A 338 -5.70 -5.06 12.75
N SER A 339 -5.35 -5.88 13.73
CA SER A 339 -3.96 -6.22 14.07
C SER A 339 -3.94 -7.58 14.75
N GLY A 340 -3.22 -8.54 14.14
CA GLY A 340 -3.29 -9.94 14.55
C GLY A 340 -4.74 -10.46 14.57
N SER A 341 -5.17 -10.99 15.72
CA SER A 341 -6.54 -11.45 15.95
C SER A 341 -7.51 -10.36 16.41
N LYS A 342 -7.10 -9.10 16.56
CA LYS A 342 -7.99 -8.00 16.97
C LYS A 342 -8.60 -7.30 15.76
N ILE A 343 -9.88 -6.95 15.89
CA ILE A 343 -10.65 -6.13 14.96
C ILE A 343 -10.97 -4.81 15.65
N TYR A 344 -10.72 -3.69 14.97
CA TYR A 344 -10.96 -2.34 15.48
C TYR A 344 -12.13 -1.71 14.75
N TYR A 345 -13.00 -1.05 15.50
CA TYR A 345 -14.20 -0.42 14.97
C TYR A 345 -14.54 0.86 15.76
N ASN A 346 -15.33 1.73 15.14
CA ASN A 346 -16.01 2.81 15.84
C ASN A 346 -17.45 2.39 16.07
N ASP A 347 -17.92 2.59 17.29
CA ASP A 347 -19.28 2.26 17.70
C ASP A 347 -20.13 3.54 17.83
N PRO A 348 -21.18 3.70 17.00
CA PRO A 348 -22.12 4.81 17.11
C PRO A 348 -22.91 4.84 18.43
N TRP A 349 -23.16 3.69 19.07
CA TRP A 349 -23.97 3.65 20.29
C TRP A 349 -23.21 4.24 21.48
N THR A 350 -22.01 3.72 21.75
CA THR A 350 -21.16 4.25 22.83
C THR A 350 -20.42 5.54 22.46
N GLY A 351 -20.33 5.87 21.16
CA GLY A 351 -19.54 7.00 20.67
C GLY A 351 -18.03 6.81 20.85
N LYS A 352 -17.55 5.56 20.96
CA LYS A 352 -16.14 5.24 21.25
C LYS A 352 -15.48 4.44 20.13
N LYS A 353 -14.14 4.54 20.08
CA LYS A 353 -13.29 3.60 19.34
C LYS A 353 -13.15 2.35 20.20
N ALA A 354 -13.43 1.18 19.66
CA ALA A 354 -13.40 -0.08 20.38
C ALA A 354 -12.68 -1.17 19.58
N ALA A 355 -12.51 -2.33 20.21
CA ALA A 355 -11.95 -3.50 19.57
C ALA A 355 -12.53 -4.78 20.15
N MET A 356 -12.55 -5.84 19.34
CA MET A 356 -12.92 -7.19 19.78
C MET A 356 -12.02 -8.22 19.09
N SER A 357 -12.07 -9.48 19.54
CA SER A 357 -11.39 -10.56 18.84
C SER A 357 -12.04 -10.82 17.47
N ALA A 358 -11.27 -11.32 16.52
CA ALA A 358 -11.76 -11.69 15.19
C ALA A 358 -12.81 -12.80 15.26
N LYS A 359 -12.69 -13.70 16.25
CA LYS A 359 -13.68 -14.75 16.54
C LYS A 359 -15.01 -14.12 16.97
N ASN A 360 -14.99 -13.21 17.94
CA ASN A 360 -16.21 -12.55 18.43
C ASN A 360 -16.82 -11.68 17.33
N PHE A 361 -15.99 -10.91 16.61
CA PHE A 361 -16.46 -10.14 15.46
C PHE A 361 -17.17 -11.03 14.44
N TRP A 362 -16.56 -12.16 14.07
CA TRP A 362 -17.14 -13.07 13.11
C TRP A 362 -18.48 -13.63 13.60
N TYR A 363 -18.56 -14.06 14.87
CA TYR A 363 -19.81 -14.49 15.49
C TYR A 363 -20.92 -13.44 15.34
N HIS A 364 -20.67 -12.19 15.77
CA HIS A 364 -21.68 -11.13 15.68
C HIS A 364 -22.05 -10.76 14.24
N TYR A 365 -21.08 -10.78 13.33
CA TYR A 365 -21.27 -10.44 11.92
C TYR A 365 -22.00 -11.55 11.13
N SER A 366 -21.80 -12.82 11.48
CA SER A 366 -22.39 -13.96 10.77
C SER A 366 -23.72 -14.45 11.36
N THR A 367 -24.17 -13.92 12.49
CA THR A 367 -25.36 -14.43 13.21
C THR A 367 -26.50 -13.42 13.26
N LEU A 368 -26.74 -12.68 12.17
CA LEU A 368 -27.92 -11.83 12.00
C LEU A 368 -29.20 -12.69 11.87
N LYS A 369 -29.69 -13.21 13.00
CA LYS A 369 -30.78 -14.20 13.09
C LYS A 369 -32.10 -13.74 12.47
N TRP A 370 -32.41 -12.44 12.57
CA TRP A 370 -33.71 -11.90 12.15
C TRP A 370 -33.81 -11.57 10.64
N LEU A 371 -32.69 -11.66 9.91
CA LEU A 371 -32.61 -11.33 8.48
C LEU A 371 -32.00 -12.49 7.67
N SER A 372 -32.50 -13.70 7.92
CA SER A 372 -32.06 -14.96 7.30
C SER A 372 -30.56 -15.25 7.39
N GLY A 373 -29.88 -14.79 8.46
CA GLY A 373 -28.47 -15.08 8.71
C GLY A 373 -27.49 -14.41 7.74
N SER A 374 -27.95 -13.46 6.92
CA SER A 374 -27.13 -12.87 5.86
C SER A 374 -26.15 -11.82 6.41
N LYS A 375 -24.85 -12.05 6.19
CA LYS A 375 -23.76 -11.09 6.45
C LYS A 375 -23.99 -9.80 5.65
N ARG A 376 -23.95 -8.64 6.28
CA ARG A 376 -24.29 -7.34 5.66
C ARG A 376 -23.18 -6.32 5.86
N ALA A 377 -22.70 -5.74 4.77
CA ALA A 377 -21.64 -4.75 4.82
C ALA A 377 -21.72 -3.78 3.65
N LEU A 378 -21.26 -2.55 3.88
CA LEU A 378 -21.24 -1.46 2.91
C LEU A 378 -19.92 -0.70 3.01
N SER A 379 -19.32 -0.41 1.86
CA SER A 379 -18.16 0.49 1.73
C SER A 379 -18.35 1.37 0.49
N TYR A 380 -17.27 1.98 0.01
CA TYR A 380 -17.22 2.75 -1.23
C TYR A 380 -16.02 2.36 -2.10
#